data_AF-C6TF59-F1
#
_entry.id   AF-C6TF59-F1
#
_cell.length_a   1.000
_cell.length_b   1.000
_cell.length_c   1.000
_cell.angle_alpha   90.00
_cell.angle_beta   90.00
_cell.angle_gamma   90.00
#
_symmetry.space_group_name_H-M   'P 1'
#
loop_
_entity.id
_entity.type
_entity.pdbx_description
1 polymer ?
#
loop_
_entity_poly.entity_id
_entity_poly.type
_entity_poly.pdbx_seq_one_letter_code
_entity_poly.pdbx_strand_id
1 'polypeptide(L)'
;MVRLFRSLRKTLTLTLTLTHQFQHQPCISRRSYISDMRKSAFEGNILRLLRNEIQYELQSSPPNNPVTKFNSFIVDGRAGERWITLKRQYADEDIKLEVTMFDGAVPAPTPTPNGGVVNSDEMQMHITVIVNISKGEGRVLEIMCSAWPDSIEIKRLFIRANEKIIAEPYAGPEFTELDDELQDKLYDFLEVRGINDELADFLHQYMKTR
;
A
#
# COMPACT_ATOMS: atom_id res chain seq x y z
N MET A 1 16.10 1.40 -67.29
CA MET A 1 16.46 2.05 -68.57
C MET A 1 16.35 3.55 -68.34
N VAL A 2 17.33 4.44 -68.48
CA VAL A 2 18.58 4.49 -69.24
C VAL A 2 19.56 5.40 -68.47
N ARG A 3 20.86 5.05 -68.52
CA ARG A 3 21.99 5.83 -68.04
C ARG A 3 22.26 7.02 -68.98
N LEU A 4 22.77 8.13 -68.48
CA LEU A 4 23.59 9.04 -69.30
C LEU A 4 24.80 9.55 -68.53
N PHE A 5 25.96 9.20 -69.06
CA PHE A 5 27.31 9.56 -68.67
C PHE A 5 27.76 10.85 -69.37
N ARG A 6 28.64 11.63 -68.72
CA ARG A 6 29.95 12.17 -69.19
C ARG A 6 30.45 13.20 -68.14
N SER A 7 31.59 13.01 -67.44
CA SER A 7 33.02 13.08 -67.86
C SER A 7 33.45 14.53 -68.18
N LEU A 8 34.55 15.17 -67.70
CA LEU A 8 35.66 14.95 -66.73
C LEU A 8 36.52 16.25 -66.73
N ARG A 9 37.42 16.42 -65.75
CA ARG A 9 38.61 17.35 -65.68
C ARG A 9 38.33 18.75 -65.08
N LYS A 10 39.16 19.37 -64.22
CA LYS A 10 40.52 19.14 -63.71
C LYS A 10 40.75 19.98 -62.43
N THR A 11 41.57 19.45 -61.54
CA THR A 11 42.41 19.99 -60.44
C THR A 11 42.43 21.49 -60.09
N LEU A 12 42.40 21.78 -58.77
CA LEU A 12 43.44 22.58 -58.12
C LEU A 12 43.62 22.17 -56.65
N THR A 13 44.88 21.93 -56.31
CA THR A 13 45.44 21.52 -55.01
C THR A 13 45.45 22.68 -54.02
N LEU A 14 45.15 22.40 -52.75
CA LEU A 14 45.71 23.16 -51.63
C LEU A 14 46.03 22.20 -50.49
N THR A 15 47.29 21.80 -50.40
CA THR A 15 47.87 21.11 -49.25
C THR A 15 48.04 22.09 -48.11
N LEU A 16 47.43 21.78 -46.96
CA LEU A 16 47.77 22.41 -45.68
C LEU A 16 48.06 21.29 -44.70
N THR A 17 49.34 20.94 -44.59
CA THR A 17 49.87 20.03 -43.58
C THR A 17 49.80 20.70 -42.22
N LEU A 18 48.97 20.18 -41.32
CA LEU A 18 49.06 20.49 -39.90
C LEU A 18 49.52 19.23 -39.16
N THR A 19 50.83 19.15 -38.93
CA THR A 19 51.41 18.18 -38.00
C THR A 19 51.01 18.58 -36.59
N HIS A 20 49.99 17.94 -36.02
CA HIS A 20 49.76 18.00 -34.57
C HIS A 20 50.37 16.75 -33.95
N GLN A 21 51.53 16.93 -33.31
CA GLN A 21 52.12 15.90 -32.46
C GLN A 21 51.18 15.63 -31.29
N PHE A 22 50.70 14.38 -31.18
CA PHE A 22 50.03 13.90 -29.98
C PHE A 22 51.07 13.71 -28.88
N GLN A 23 51.23 14.72 -28.02
CA GLN A 23 51.82 14.49 -26.71
C GLN A 23 50.77 13.80 -25.84
N HIS A 24 50.97 12.51 -25.58
CA HIS A 24 50.26 11.79 -24.53
C HIS A 24 50.64 12.40 -23.17
N GLN A 25 49.81 13.29 -22.65
CA GLN A 25 49.83 13.63 -21.24
C GLN A 25 49.10 12.52 -20.45
N PRO A 26 49.69 11.97 -19.38
CA PRO A 26 49.01 11.00 -18.53
C PRO A 26 47.82 11.67 -17.84
N CYS A 27 46.64 11.11 -18.07
CA CYS A 27 45.38 11.52 -17.48
C CYS A 27 45.46 11.48 -15.95
N ILE A 28 45.34 12.64 -15.30
CA ILE A 28 45.14 12.69 -13.86
C ILE A 28 43.66 12.38 -13.59
N SER A 29 43.39 11.14 -13.16
CA SER A 29 42.13 10.72 -12.54
C SER A 29 41.95 11.40 -11.17
N ARG A 30 41.72 12.72 -11.16
CA ARG A 30 41.45 13.51 -9.93
C ARG A 30 39.99 13.87 -9.73
N ARG A 31 39.14 13.73 -10.76
CA ARG A 31 37.72 14.10 -10.70
C ARG A 31 36.80 13.02 -10.13
N SER A 32 37.19 11.73 -10.17
CA SER A 32 36.38 10.67 -9.57
C SER A 32 36.57 10.62 -8.05
N TYR A 33 37.81 10.69 -7.56
CA TYR A 33 38.13 10.51 -6.13
C TYR A 33 37.36 11.46 -5.20
N ILE A 34 37.26 12.76 -5.52
CA ILE A 34 36.49 13.71 -4.70
C ILE A 34 34.99 13.39 -4.73
N SER A 35 34.47 12.95 -5.88
CA SER A 35 33.08 12.50 -6.01
C SER A 35 32.82 11.23 -5.20
N ASP A 36 33.75 10.28 -5.24
CA ASP A 36 33.69 9.01 -4.51
C ASP A 36 33.76 9.24 -2.99
N MET A 37 34.64 10.15 -2.55
CA MET A 37 34.70 10.58 -1.14
C MET A 37 33.40 11.23 -0.67
N ARG A 38 32.81 12.12 -1.47
CA ARG A 38 31.53 12.78 -1.15
C ARG A 38 30.38 11.76 -1.06
N LYS A 39 30.33 10.84 -2.02
CA LYS A 39 29.36 9.73 -2.02
C LYS A 39 29.53 8.86 -0.77
N SER A 40 30.77 8.47 -0.46
CA SER A 40 31.08 7.65 0.72
C SER A 40 30.72 8.36 2.03
N ALA A 41 31.00 9.67 2.15
CA ALA A 41 30.62 10.46 3.31
C ALA A 41 29.09 10.56 3.45
N PHE A 42 28.36 10.74 2.34
CA PHE A 42 26.91 10.75 2.32
C PHE A 42 26.32 9.38 2.73
N GLU A 43 26.77 8.29 2.12
CA GLU A 43 26.34 6.92 2.44
C GLU A 43 26.65 6.57 3.90
N GLY A 44 27.84 6.93 4.39
CA GLY A 44 28.22 6.75 5.78
C GLY A 44 27.31 7.51 6.75
N ASN A 45 26.89 8.73 6.38
CA ASN A 45 25.93 9.50 7.18
C ASN A 45 24.56 8.82 7.20
N ILE A 46 24.03 8.37 6.06
CA ILE A 46 22.74 7.66 6.00
C ILE A 46 22.78 6.36 6.79
N LEU A 47 23.84 5.55 6.63
CA LEU A 47 24.02 4.31 7.39
C LEU A 47 24.06 4.55 8.90
N ARG A 48 24.71 5.63 9.34
CA ARG A 48 24.74 6.02 10.75
C ARG A 48 23.35 6.39 11.24
N LEU A 49 22.61 7.20 10.49
CA LEU A 49 21.25 7.60 10.85
C LEU A 49 20.32 6.37 10.95
N LEU A 50 20.34 5.49 9.95
CA LEU A 50 19.53 4.27 9.96
C LEU A 50 19.88 3.34 11.13
N ARG A 51 21.16 3.17 11.44
CA ARG A 51 21.58 2.36 12.60
C ARG A 51 21.12 2.96 13.91
N ASN A 52 21.22 4.28 14.05
CA ASN A 52 20.75 4.97 15.23
C ASN A 52 19.24 4.81 15.39
N GLU A 53 18.48 4.91 14.29
CA GLU A 53 17.02 4.74 14.30
C GLU A 53 16.63 3.30 14.68
N ILE A 54 17.24 2.30 14.05
CA ILE A 54 17.01 0.88 14.38
C ILE A 54 17.31 0.64 15.87
N GLN A 55 18.42 1.20 16.36
CA GLN A 55 18.81 1.04 17.76
C GLN A 55 17.82 1.72 18.72
N TYR A 56 17.31 2.90 18.34
CA TYR A 56 16.31 3.63 19.10
C TYR A 56 15.01 2.82 19.18
N GLU A 57 14.49 2.35 18.05
CA GLU A 57 13.25 1.57 17.99
C GLU A 57 13.34 0.26 18.78
N LEU A 58 14.48 -0.44 18.71
CA LEU A 58 14.71 -1.65 19.50
C LEU A 58 14.75 -1.39 21.02
N GLN A 59 15.08 -0.16 21.45
CA GLN A 59 15.15 0.21 22.86
C GLN A 59 13.83 0.81 23.37
N SER A 60 13.11 1.52 22.52
CA SER A 60 11.86 2.22 22.86
C SER A 60 10.63 1.31 22.76
N SER A 61 10.67 0.27 21.93
CA SER A 61 9.53 -0.62 21.69
C SER A 61 9.49 -1.78 22.70
N PRO A 62 8.48 -1.85 23.60
CA PRO A 62 8.31 -3.02 24.46
C PRO A 62 7.98 -4.26 23.62
N PRO A 63 8.47 -5.46 24.00
CA PRO A 63 8.11 -6.70 23.31
C PRO A 63 6.61 -6.94 23.49
N ASN A 64 5.84 -6.72 22.43
CA ASN A 64 4.41 -7.00 22.45
C ASN A 64 4.17 -8.45 22.05
N ASN A 65 3.44 -9.18 22.90
CA ASN A 65 2.97 -10.50 22.53
C ASN A 65 1.95 -10.34 21.39
N PRO A 66 2.05 -11.12 20.31
CA PRO A 66 1.09 -11.01 19.22
C PRO A 66 -0.31 -11.33 19.74
N VAL A 67 -1.25 -10.40 19.56
CA VAL A 67 -2.65 -10.67 19.89
C VAL A 67 -3.16 -11.70 18.88
N THR A 68 -3.51 -12.89 19.36
CA THR A 68 -3.93 -14.04 18.51
C THR A 68 -5.44 -14.23 18.48
N LYS A 69 -6.20 -13.45 19.26
CA LYS A 69 -7.64 -13.59 19.38
C LYS A 69 -8.30 -12.25 19.66
N PHE A 70 -9.42 -11.99 18.99
CA PHE A 70 -10.34 -10.90 19.28
C PHE A 70 -11.75 -11.47 19.32
N ASN A 71 -12.40 -11.43 20.48
CA ASN A 71 -13.71 -12.05 20.68
C ASN A 71 -13.74 -13.50 20.17
N SER A 72 -14.53 -13.79 19.13
CA SER A 72 -14.61 -15.13 18.51
C SER A 72 -13.72 -15.31 17.28
N PHE A 73 -12.97 -14.27 16.88
CA PHE A 73 -12.02 -14.33 15.79
C PHE A 73 -10.64 -14.80 16.26
N ILE A 74 -10.07 -15.72 15.50
CA ILE A 74 -8.64 -16.04 15.56
C ILE A 74 -7.92 -15.06 14.65
N VAL A 75 -6.91 -14.38 15.18
CA VAL A 75 -6.12 -13.36 14.49
C VAL A 75 -4.79 -13.99 14.05
N ASP A 76 -4.55 -14.03 12.74
CA ASP A 76 -3.31 -14.50 12.13
C ASP A 76 -2.59 -13.33 11.46
N GLY A 77 -1.46 -12.94 12.06
CA GLY A 77 -0.58 -11.91 11.57
C GLY A 77 0.77 -12.50 11.17
N ARG A 78 0.98 -12.76 9.88
CA ARG A 78 2.27 -13.28 9.39
C ARG A 78 3.35 -12.21 9.35
N ALA A 79 4.55 -12.54 9.85
CA ALA A 79 5.69 -11.63 9.86
C ALA A 79 6.05 -11.23 8.42
N GLY A 80 6.24 -9.92 8.18
CA GLY A 80 6.59 -9.37 6.88
C GLY A 80 5.42 -9.11 5.93
N GLU A 81 4.19 -9.50 6.28
CA GLU A 81 2.99 -9.17 5.50
C GLU A 81 2.38 -7.83 5.92
N ARG A 82 1.78 -7.12 4.95
CA ARG A 82 1.09 -5.82 5.15
C ARG A 82 -0.43 -5.98 5.30
N TRP A 83 -0.87 -7.17 5.67
CA TRP A 83 -2.25 -7.45 6.01
C TRP A 83 -2.28 -8.55 7.08
N ILE A 84 -3.43 -8.68 7.75
CA ILE A 84 -3.73 -9.79 8.65
C ILE A 84 -4.97 -10.53 8.20
N THR A 85 -5.13 -11.75 8.71
CA THR A 85 -6.35 -12.53 8.50
C THR A 85 -7.04 -12.77 9.83
N LEU A 86 -8.34 -12.49 9.91
CA LEU A 86 -9.18 -12.92 11.02
C LEU A 86 -10.11 -14.02 10.54
N LYS A 87 -10.25 -15.09 11.32
CA LYS A 87 -11.12 -16.23 10.98
C LYS A 87 -12.05 -16.56 12.12
N ARG A 88 -13.30 -16.85 11.78
CA ARG A 88 -14.33 -17.31 12.71
C ARG A 88 -15.31 -18.22 11.97
N GLN A 89 -15.90 -19.15 12.70
CA GLN A 89 -17.11 -19.86 12.26
C GLN A 89 -18.33 -19.30 13.01
N TYR A 90 -19.43 -19.08 12.30
CA TYR A 90 -20.69 -18.59 12.86
C TYR A 90 -21.85 -19.36 12.25
N ALA A 91 -22.56 -20.15 13.06
CA ALA A 91 -23.57 -21.09 12.58
C ALA A 91 -23.03 -22.01 11.46
N ASP A 92 -23.63 -21.98 10.28
CA ASP A 92 -23.23 -22.72 9.07
C ASP A 92 -22.27 -21.93 8.15
N GLU A 93 -21.72 -20.80 8.63
CA GLU A 93 -20.90 -19.89 7.86
C GLU A 93 -19.43 -19.88 8.31
N ASP A 94 -18.52 -19.95 7.34
CA ASP A 94 -17.11 -19.66 7.50
C ASP A 94 -16.85 -18.19 7.14
N ILE A 95 -16.33 -17.43 8.10
CA ILE A 95 -16.06 -16.00 7.97
C ILE A 95 -14.55 -15.78 7.98
N LYS A 96 -14.05 -15.13 6.93
CA LYS A 96 -12.65 -14.73 6.79
C LYS A 96 -12.57 -13.24 6.49
N LEU A 97 -11.83 -12.50 7.31
CA LEU A 97 -11.50 -11.11 7.07
C LEU A 97 -10.06 -11.02 6.57
N GLU A 98 -9.83 -10.29 5.49
CA GLU A 98 -8.50 -9.82 5.08
C GLU A 98 -8.43 -8.32 5.37
N VAL A 99 -7.48 -7.93 6.22
CA VAL A 99 -7.41 -6.57 6.75
C VAL A 99 -6.05 -5.98 6.43
N THR A 100 -6.01 -4.85 5.74
CA THR A 100 -4.76 -4.16 5.39
C THR A 100 -4.13 -3.47 6.60
N MET A 101 -2.83 -3.14 6.52
CA MET A 101 -2.26 -2.05 7.34
C MET A 101 -2.92 -0.72 6.95
N PHE A 102 -2.68 0.35 7.71
CA PHE A 102 -3.13 1.69 7.34
C PHE A 102 -2.79 2.02 5.89
N ASP A 103 -3.81 2.26 5.08
CA ASP A 103 -3.71 2.43 3.62
C ASP A 103 -4.33 3.74 3.12
N GLY A 104 -4.88 4.55 4.02
CA GLY A 104 -5.34 5.90 3.77
C GLY A 104 -5.34 6.75 5.03
N ALA A 105 -5.46 8.07 4.85
CA ALA A 105 -5.62 9.01 5.95
C ALA A 105 -6.45 10.21 5.49
N VAL A 106 -7.36 10.67 6.33
CA VAL A 106 -8.18 11.87 6.10
C VAL A 106 -8.06 12.81 7.31
N PRO A 107 -8.27 14.13 7.16
CA PRO A 107 -8.34 15.02 8.32
C PRO A 107 -9.44 14.55 9.28
N ALA A 108 -9.13 14.50 10.58
CA ALA A 108 -10.10 14.12 11.59
C ALA A 108 -11.28 15.13 11.61
N PRO A 109 -12.51 14.68 11.90
CA PRO A 109 -13.66 15.57 12.05
C PRO A 109 -13.38 16.62 13.15
N THR A 110 -13.64 17.90 12.88
CA THR A 110 -13.44 18.95 13.89
C THR A 110 -14.60 18.98 14.89
N PRO A 111 -14.39 18.75 16.20
CA PRO A 111 -15.43 18.98 17.19
C PRO A 111 -15.62 20.49 17.40
N THR A 112 -16.81 21.05 17.14
CA THR A 112 -17.18 22.41 17.58
C THR A 112 -18.61 22.41 18.13
N PRO A 113 -18.89 23.11 19.26
CA PRO A 113 -18.98 24.58 19.30
C PRO A 113 -18.25 25.29 20.46
N ASN A 114 -17.51 24.60 21.34
CA ASN A 114 -16.86 25.25 22.50
C ASN A 114 -15.34 25.40 22.32
N GLY A 115 -14.93 26.25 21.37
CA GLY A 115 -13.74 27.12 21.45
C GLY A 115 -12.39 26.58 21.95
N GLY A 116 -12.11 25.29 21.84
CA GLY A 116 -10.78 24.74 22.06
C GLY A 116 -9.99 24.76 20.75
N VAL A 117 -8.72 25.18 20.79
CA VAL A 117 -7.80 25.02 19.66
C VAL A 117 -7.59 23.51 19.45
N VAL A 118 -8.38 22.92 18.55
CA VAL A 118 -8.17 21.54 18.09
C VAL A 118 -6.96 21.58 17.17
N ASN A 119 -5.97 20.73 17.42
CA ASN A 119 -4.86 20.55 16.48
C ASN A 119 -5.45 20.13 15.13
N SER A 120 -5.45 21.03 14.14
CA SER A 120 -6.01 20.77 12.81
C SER A 120 -5.23 19.74 11.99
N ASP A 121 -4.18 19.15 12.58
CA ASP A 121 -3.28 18.19 11.96
C ASP A 121 -3.58 16.74 12.38
N GLU A 122 -4.59 16.50 13.20
CA GLU A 122 -4.99 15.13 13.53
C GLU A 122 -5.60 14.45 12.31
N MET A 123 -4.97 13.35 11.89
CA MET A 123 -5.42 12.53 10.77
C MET A 123 -6.10 11.27 11.28
N GLN A 124 -7.25 10.95 10.71
CA GLN A 124 -7.96 9.69 10.88
C GLN A 124 -7.40 8.70 9.87
N MET A 125 -6.82 7.60 10.37
CA MET A 125 -6.29 6.55 9.51
C MET A 125 -7.41 5.66 8.99
N HIS A 126 -7.24 5.14 7.78
CA HIS A 126 -8.14 4.22 7.11
C HIS A 126 -7.52 2.82 7.06
N ILE A 127 -8.35 1.81 7.23
CA ILE A 127 -8.02 0.39 7.03
C ILE A 127 -9.06 -0.21 6.07
N THR A 128 -8.61 -0.90 5.02
CA THR A 128 -9.49 -1.70 4.16
C THR A 128 -9.73 -3.07 4.80
N VAL A 129 -11.00 -3.45 4.94
CA VAL A 129 -11.45 -4.76 5.43
C VAL A 129 -12.22 -5.47 4.32
N ILE A 130 -11.73 -6.63 3.89
CA ILE A 130 -12.43 -7.51 2.95
C ILE A 130 -13.04 -8.67 3.73
N VAL A 131 -14.37 -8.65 3.86
CA VAL A 131 -15.17 -9.67 4.52
C VAL A 131 -15.54 -10.74 3.51
N ASN A 132 -15.16 -11.98 3.76
CA ASN A 132 -15.60 -13.15 2.98
C ASN A 132 -16.45 -14.06 3.85
N ILE A 133 -17.67 -14.37 3.40
CA ILE A 133 -18.63 -15.24 4.08
C ILE A 133 -19.04 -16.35 3.12
N SER A 134 -18.83 -17.61 3.52
CA SER A 134 -19.24 -18.79 2.74
C SER A 134 -20.00 -19.79 3.60
N LYS A 135 -20.88 -20.58 2.97
CA LYS A 135 -21.66 -21.67 3.62
C LYS A 135 -21.23 -23.05 3.12
N GLY A 136 -19.96 -23.20 2.74
CA GLY A 136 -19.45 -24.38 2.04
C GLY A 136 -19.30 -24.18 0.53
N GLU A 137 -19.60 -25.21 -0.28
CA GLU A 137 -19.24 -25.21 -1.70
C GLU A 137 -20.21 -24.39 -2.58
N GLY A 138 -19.66 -23.34 -3.22
CA GLY A 138 -20.19 -22.80 -4.47
C GLY A 138 -20.19 -21.28 -4.58
N ARG A 139 -20.48 -20.55 -3.50
CA ARG A 139 -20.55 -19.08 -3.51
C ARG A 139 -20.00 -18.45 -2.24
N VAL A 140 -19.35 -17.31 -2.41
CA VAL A 140 -18.79 -16.47 -1.34
C VAL A 140 -19.40 -15.09 -1.46
N LEU A 141 -19.96 -14.58 -0.37
CA LEU A 141 -20.32 -13.18 -0.24
C LEU A 141 -19.07 -12.42 0.17
N GLU A 142 -18.64 -11.47 -0.66
CA GLU A 142 -17.51 -10.59 -0.38
C GLU A 142 -18.02 -9.18 -0.13
N ILE A 143 -17.72 -8.60 1.03
CA ILE A 143 -18.07 -7.23 1.39
C ILE A 143 -16.79 -6.46 1.62
N MET A 144 -16.61 -5.35 0.90
CA MET A 144 -15.49 -4.45 1.10
C MET A 144 -15.93 -3.31 2.02
N CYS A 145 -15.25 -3.16 3.15
CA CYS A 145 -15.53 -2.14 4.14
C CYS A 145 -14.33 -1.23 4.36
N SER A 146 -14.62 0.02 4.72
CA SER A 146 -13.67 0.98 5.26
C SER A 146 -13.80 0.94 6.78
N ALA A 147 -12.74 0.56 7.47
CA ALA A 147 -12.66 0.69 8.92
C ALA A 147 -11.94 1.99 9.26
N TRP A 148 -12.66 2.85 9.97
CA TRP A 148 -12.17 4.05 10.65
C TRP A 148 -11.99 3.75 12.15
N PRO A 149 -11.34 4.62 12.95
CA PRO A 149 -11.09 4.36 14.36
C PRO A 149 -12.32 4.02 15.21
N ASP A 150 -13.48 4.53 14.82
CA ASP A 150 -14.74 4.45 15.56
C ASP A 150 -15.90 3.88 14.73
N SER A 151 -15.69 3.51 13.47
CA SER A 151 -16.77 3.02 12.61
C SER A 151 -16.30 2.06 11.52
N ILE A 152 -17.20 1.19 11.07
CA ILE A 152 -17.03 0.40 9.83
C ILE A 152 -18.10 0.82 8.82
N GLU A 153 -17.67 1.20 7.62
CA GLU A 153 -18.55 1.60 6.53
C GLU A 153 -18.50 0.59 5.38
N ILE A 154 -19.65 0.09 4.94
CA ILE A 154 -19.73 -0.77 3.75
C ILE A 154 -19.51 0.08 2.50
N LYS A 155 -18.63 -0.36 1.60
CA LYS A 155 -18.35 0.31 0.32
C LYS A 155 -18.89 -0.46 -0.86
N ARG A 156 -18.65 -1.77 -0.92
CA ARG A 156 -19.03 -2.62 -2.07
C ARG A 156 -19.42 -4.02 -1.62
N LEU A 157 -20.29 -4.65 -2.41
CA LEU A 157 -20.80 -6.00 -2.17
C LEU A 157 -20.67 -6.84 -3.46
N PHE A 158 -20.06 -8.02 -3.35
CA PHE A 158 -19.86 -8.93 -4.47
C PHE A 158 -20.32 -10.34 -4.10
N ILE A 159 -20.89 -11.04 -5.08
CA ILE A 159 -21.10 -12.49 -4.96
C ILE A 159 -20.11 -13.16 -5.90
N ARG A 160 -19.14 -13.85 -5.33
CA ARG A 160 -18.16 -14.63 -6.09
C ARG A 160 -18.62 -16.08 -6.18
N ALA A 161 -18.63 -16.64 -7.39
CA ALA A 161 -18.70 -18.08 -7.55
C ALA A 161 -17.33 -18.69 -7.21
N ASN A 162 -17.32 -19.84 -6.55
CA ASN A 162 -16.08 -20.56 -6.22
C ASN A 162 -15.45 -21.22 -7.46
N GLU A 163 -16.17 -21.29 -8.58
CA GLU A 163 -15.73 -21.87 -9.84
C GLU A 163 -14.89 -20.87 -10.65
N LYS A 164 -13.93 -21.40 -11.43
CA LYS A 164 -13.14 -20.65 -12.42
C LYS A 164 -14.05 -20.20 -13.58
N ILE A 165 -14.96 -19.28 -13.32
CA ILE A 165 -15.76 -18.65 -14.36
C ILE A 165 -14.83 -17.70 -15.12
N ILE A 166 -14.77 -17.87 -16.44
CA ILE A 166 -13.90 -17.10 -17.36
C ILE A 166 -14.46 -15.68 -17.59
N ALA A 167 -15.75 -15.46 -17.29
CA ALA A 167 -16.42 -14.17 -17.39
C ALA A 167 -16.22 -13.34 -16.11
N GLU A 168 -16.08 -12.02 -16.27
CA GLU A 168 -16.04 -11.07 -15.15
C GLU A 168 -17.32 -11.21 -14.31
N PRO A 169 -17.21 -11.57 -13.02
CA PRO A 169 -18.36 -11.62 -12.13
C PRO A 169 -19.03 -10.25 -12.06
N TYR A 170 -20.36 -10.23 -11.98
CA TYR A 170 -21.09 -8.99 -11.75
C TYR A 170 -20.57 -8.30 -10.47
N ALA A 171 -20.16 -7.05 -10.62
CA ALA A 171 -19.50 -6.28 -9.57
C ALA A 171 -20.45 -5.78 -8.46
N GLY A 172 -21.75 -5.99 -8.59
CA GLY A 172 -22.73 -5.36 -7.69
C GLY A 172 -23.00 -3.89 -8.03
N PRO A 173 -24.13 -3.33 -7.54
CA PRO A 173 -24.33 -1.88 -7.52
C PRO A 173 -23.40 -1.23 -6.48
N GLU A 174 -23.31 0.11 -6.48
CA GLU A 174 -22.68 0.79 -5.35
C GLU A 174 -23.55 0.67 -4.09
N PHE A 175 -22.94 0.60 -2.91
CA PHE A 175 -23.70 0.43 -1.66
C PHE A 175 -24.73 1.56 -1.46
N THR A 176 -24.38 2.79 -1.84
CA THR A 176 -25.24 3.97 -1.75
C THR A 176 -26.42 3.97 -2.73
N GLU A 177 -26.43 3.08 -3.72
CA GLU A 177 -27.53 2.93 -4.67
C GLU A 177 -28.59 1.93 -4.18
N LEU A 178 -28.30 1.20 -3.09
CA LEU A 178 -29.26 0.31 -2.44
C LEU A 178 -30.30 1.13 -1.67
N ASP A 179 -31.50 0.59 -1.49
CA ASP A 179 -32.50 1.22 -0.64
C ASP A 179 -32.07 1.22 0.84
N ASP A 180 -32.51 2.24 1.58
CA ASP A 180 -32.09 2.48 2.97
C ASP A 180 -32.38 1.29 3.89
N GLU A 181 -33.53 0.61 3.70
CA GLU A 181 -33.89 -0.56 4.50
C GLU A 181 -32.90 -1.72 4.28
N LEU A 182 -32.50 -1.97 3.03
CA LEU A 182 -31.48 -2.97 2.72
C LEU A 182 -30.10 -2.59 3.26
N GLN A 183 -29.72 -1.31 3.19
CA GLN A 183 -28.45 -0.84 3.76
C GLN A 183 -28.40 -1.11 5.28
N ASP A 184 -29.45 -0.75 6.02
CA ASP A 184 -29.56 -1.02 7.46
C ASP A 184 -29.47 -2.52 7.77
N LYS A 185 -30.17 -3.35 6.98
CA LYS A 185 -30.14 -4.82 7.15
C LYS A 185 -28.77 -5.43 6.89
N LEU A 186 -27.96 -4.84 6.01
CA LEU A 186 -26.59 -5.29 5.76
C LEU A 186 -25.66 -4.95 6.93
N TYR A 187 -25.85 -3.81 7.59
CA TYR A 187 -25.14 -3.50 8.84
C TYR A 187 -25.57 -4.44 9.97
N ASP A 188 -26.87 -4.64 10.19
CA ASP A 188 -27.40 -5.63 11.14
C ASP A 188 -26.77 -7.02 10.91
N PHE A 189 -26.68 -7.42 9.64
CA PHE A 189 -26.12 -8.70 9.22
C PHE A 189 -24.62 -8.84 9.55
N LEU A 190 -23.83 -7.79 9.41
CA LEU A 190 -22.42 -7.78 9.78
C LEU A 190 -22.22 -7.74 11.30
N GLU A 191 -23.04 -6.96 12.00
CA GLU A 191 -22.92 -6.78 13.44
C GLU A 191 -23.10 -8.09 14.22
N VAL A 192 -24.13 -8.89 13.87
CA VAL A 192 -24.35 -10.20 14.53
C VAL A 192 -23.21 -11.19 14.31
N ARG A 193 -22.37 -10.96 13.29
CA ARG A 193 -21.16 -11.75 12.98
C ARG A 193 -19.92 -11.24 13.71
N GLY A 194 -20.03 -10.12 14.41
CA GLY A 194 -18.94 -9.45 15.12
C GLY A 194 -18.11 -8.52 14.23
N ILE A 195 -18.69 -8.01 13.15
CA ILE A 195 -18.07 -7.02 12.26
C ILE A 195 -18.79 -5.70 12.51
N ASN A 196 -18.26 -4.93 13.46
CA ASN A 196 -18.88 -3.73 14.03
C ASN A 196 -17.81 -2.71 14.45
N ASP A 197 -18.22 -1.62 15.09
CA ASP A 197 -17.32 -0.54 15.50
C ASP A 197 -16.26 -0.98 16.53
N GLU A 198 -16.58 -1.97 17.39
CA GLU A 198 -15.61 -2.57 18.31
C GLU A 198 -14.49 -3.30 17.56
N LEU A 199 -14.81 -3.98 16.45
CA LEU A 199 -13.80 -4.54 15.57
C LEU A 199 -12.95 -3.43 14.95
N ALA A 200 -13.53 -2.29 14.56
CA ALA A 200 -12.81 -1.16 13.99
C ALA A 200 -11.74 -0.62 14.96
N ASP A 201 -12.13 -0.37 16.21
CA ASP A 201 -11.22 0.08 17.27
C ASP A 201 -10.11 -0.95 17.52
N PHE A 202 -10.47 -2.24 17.65
CA PHE A 202 -9.50 -3.31 17.79
C PHE A 202 -8.47 -3.32 16.65
N LEU A 203 -8.91 -3.22 15.40
CA LEU A 203 -8.03 -3.23 14.25
C LEU A 203 -7.07 -2.02 14.27
N HIS A 204 -7.54 -0.84 14.65
CA HIS A 204 -6.70 0.34 14.79
C HIS A 204 -5.63 0.16 15.87
N GLN A 205 -6.00 -0.35 17.04
CA GLN A 205 -5.06 -0.63 18.12
C GLN A 205 -4.05 -1.71 17.72
N TYR A 206 -4.52 -2.75 17.04
CA TYR A 206 -3.71 -3.86 16.56
C TYR A 206 -2.67 -3.37 15.53
N MET A 207 -3.07 -2.57 14.54
CA MET A 207 -2.15 -2.06 13.51
C MET A 207 -1.17 -1.02 14.06
N LYS A 208 -1.53 -0.30 15.11
CA LYS A 208 -0.63 0.65 15.79
C LYS A 208 0.48 -0.05 16.58
N THR A 209 0.23 -1.30 16.96
CA THR A 209 1.09 -2.10 17.85
C THR A 209 2.00 -3.08 17.08
N ARG A 210 1.73 -3.28 15.79
CA ARG A 210 2.44 -4.20 14.91
C ARG A 210 3.57 -3.50 14.16
#